data_AF-A0A8T4VB33-F1
#
_entry.id   AF-A0A8T4VB33-F1
#
_cell.length_a   1.000
_cell.length_b   1.000
_cell.length_c   1.000
_cell.angle_alpha   90.00
_cell.angle_beta   90.00
_cell.angle_gamma   90.00
#
_symmetry.space_group_name_H-M   'P 1'
#
loop_
_entity.id
_entity.type
_entity.pdbx_description
1 polymer ?
#
loop_
_entity_poly.entity_id
_entity_poly.type
_entity_poly.pdbx_seq_one_letter_code
_entity_poly.pdbx_strand_id
1 'polypeptide(L)'
;MINSKKGQSLSVNTIIIMILAIFVLIILVVAFTGGTGDFMNNIAQLWSGSGIDSQKAAVTCNGMCNTYNTAQSAKVKTDFCTKVFKIDYDGDKKVDEELTCPEMSSVSCPTIQC
;
A
#
# COMPACT_ATOMS: atom_id res chain seq x y z
N MET A 1 -1.60 -54.86 40.83
CA MET A 1 -1.06 -53.55 40.42
C MET A 1 -2.18 -52.78 39.72
N ILE A 2 -2.77 -51.79 40.39
CA ILE A 2 -3.82 -50.96 39.80
C ILE A 2 -3.33 -49.52 39.83
N ASN A 3 -3.17 -49.00 38.61
CA ASN A 3 -2.76 -47.65 38.27
C ASN A 3 -3.90 -46.65 38.59
N SER A 4 -3.55 -45.36 38.71
CA SER A 4 -4.45 -44.18 38.83
C SER A 4 -4.79 -43.79 40.27
N LYS A 5 -4.58 -42.55 40.72
CA LYS A 5 -4.97 -41.28 40.08
C LYS A 5 -3.95 -40.18 40.46
N LYS A 6 -3.22 -39.63 39.49
CA LYS A 6 -2.54 -38.33 39.64
C LYS A 6 -3.57 -37.23 39.39
N GLY A 7 -4.49 -37.03 40.34
CA GLY A 7 -5.26 -35.79 40.41
C GLY A 7 -4.32 -34.71 40.92
N GLN A 8 -3.49 -34.13 40.05
CA GLN A 8 -2.77 -32.91 40.40
C GLN A 8 -3.81 -31.81 40.58
N SER A 9 -4.09 -31.45 41.83
CA SER A 9 -4.78 -30.21 42.14
C SER A 9 -3.92 -29.09 41.59
N LEU A 10 -4.30 -28.55 40.43
CA LEU A 10 -3.71 -27.33 39.92
C LEU A 10 -3.85 -26.27 41.01
N SER A 11 -2.72 -25.71 41.42
CA SER A 11 -2.72 -24.58 42.35
C SER A 11 -3.65 -23.51 41.80
N VAL A 12 -4.45 -22.89 42.68
CA VAL A 12 -5.36 -21.80 42.30
C VAL A 12 -4.63 -20.72 41.49
N ASN A 13 -3.34 -20.49 41.80
CA ASN A 13 -2.48 -19.58 41.04
C ASN A 13 -2.30 -20.01 39.57
N THR A 14 -2.16 -21.31 39.30
CA THR A 14 -2.03 -21.84 37.93
C THR A 14 -3.31 -21.63 37.13
N ILE A 15 -4.48 -21.78 37.76
CA ILE A 15 -5.78 -21.54 37.13
C ILE A 15 -5.90 -20.05 36.75
N ILE A 16 -5.52 -19.15 37.67
CA ILE A 16 -5.55 -17.70 37.42
C ILE A 16 -4.62 -17.32 36.25
N ILE A 17 -3.39 -17.83 36.24
CA ILE A 17 -2.42 -17.57 35.17
C ILE A 17 -2.93 -18.08 33.83
N MET A 18 -3.57 -19.25 33.80
CA MET A 18 -4.11 -19.83 32.57
C MET A 18 -5.24 -18.96 31.99
N ILE A 19 -6.14 -18.45 32.83
CA ILE A 19 -7.22 -17.55 32.40
C ILE A 19 -6.63 -16.25 31.83
N LEU A 20 -5.66 -15.65 32.52
CA LEU A 20 -4.99 -14.43 32.04
C LEU A 20 -4.28 -14.65 30.71
N ALA A 21 -3.58 -15.78 30.54
CA ALA A 21 -2.92 -16.13 29.29
C ALA A 21 -3.91 -16.24 28.13
N ILE A 22 -5.07 -16.87 28.34
CA ILE A 22 -6.13 -16.98 27.33
C ILE A 22 -6.68 -15.60 26.97
N PHE A 23 -6.92 -14.72 27.95
CA PHE A 23 -7.38 -13.35 27.70
C PHE A 23 -6.40 -12.55 26.85
N VAL A 24 -5.10 -12.61 27.19
CA VAL A 24 -4.06 -11.94 26.41
C VAL A 24 -4.03 -12.49 24.98
N LEU A 25 -4.14 -13.81 24.80
CA LEU A 25 -4.13 -14.44 23.50
C LEU A 25 -5.31 -13.97 22.62
N ILE A 26 -6.51 -13.84 23.18
CA ILE A 26 -7.69 -13.31 22.48
C ILE A 26 -7.45 -11.85 22.04
N ILE A 27 -6.91 -11.00 22.93
CA ILE A 27 -6.61 -9.60 22.61
C ILE A 27 -5.59 -9.51 21.47
N LEU A 28 -4.54 -10.34 21.50
CA LEU A 28 -3.56 -10.39 20.42
C LEU A 28 -4.20 -10.81 19.10
N VAL A 29 -5.01 -11.86 19.09
CA VAL A 29 -5.72 -12.29 17.86
C VAL A 29 -6.58 -11.15 17.33
N VAL A 30 -7.39 -10.49 18.15
CA VAL A 30 -8.23 -9.37 17.67
C VAL A 30 -7.39 -8.20 17.14
N ALA A 31 -6.32 -7.82 17.85
CA ALA A 31 -5.44 -6.73 17.43
C ALA A 31 -4.70 -7.06 16.11
N PHE A 32 -4.16 -8.27 16.00
CA PHE A 32 -3.47 -8.70 14.79
C PHE A 32 -4.42 -8.91 13.61
N THR A 33 -5.61 -9.50 13.82
CA THR A 33 -6.58 -9.74 12.74
C THR A 33 -7.24 -8.44 12.27
N GLY A 34 -7.55 -7.52 13.18
CA GLY A 34 -8.10 -6.20 12.84
C GLY A 34 -7.08 -5.29 12.15
N GLY A 35 -5.83 -5.27 12.63
CA GLY A 35 -4.78 -4.39 12.08
C GLY A 35 -4.17 -4.86 10.76
N THR A 36 -4.12 -6.17 10.49
CA THR A 36 -3.56 -6.68 9.23
C THR A 36 -4.52 -6.57 8.05
N GLY A 37 -5.84 -6.60 8.24
CA GLY A 37 -6.81 -6.46 7.16
C GLY A 37 -6.69 -5.12 6.42
N ASP A 38 -6.59 -4.02 7.17
CA ASP A 38 -6.40 -2.69 6.59
C ASP A 38 -5.00 -2.54 5.99
N PHE A 39 -3.97 -3.10 6.62
CA PHE A 39 -2.61 -3.06 6.09
C PHE A 39 -2.47 -3.84 4.77
N MET A 40 -3.10 -5.02 4.66
CA MET A 40 -3.13 -5.80 3.43
C MET A 40 -3.93 -5.11 2.32
N ASN A 41 -5.05 -4.44 2.64
CA ASN A 41 -5.80 -3.67 1.65
C ASN A 41 -5.01 -2.46 1.14
N ASN A 42 -4.28 -1.77 2.01
CA ASN A 42 -3.41 -0.67 1.62
C ASN A 42 -2.21 -1.15 0.79
N ILE A 43 -1.60 -2.29 1.14
CA ILE A 43 -0.51 -2.88 0.35
C ILE A 43 -1.01 -3.43 -0.98
N ALA A 44 -2.19 -4.07 -1.00
CA ALA A 44 -2.82 -4.53 -2.22
C ALA A 44 -3.14 -3.33 -3.14
N GLN A 45 -3.65 -2.21 -2.64
CA GLN A 45 -3.82 -1.00 -3.48
C GLN A 45 -2.50 -0.46 -4.05
N LEU A 46 -1.39 -0.62 -3.34
CA LEU A 46 -0.07 -0.21 -3.82
C LEU A 46 0.54 -1.19 -4.83
N TRP A 47 0.16 -2.47 -4.80
CA TRP A 47 0.73 -3.54 -5.63
C TRP A 47 -0.18 -3.95 -6.80
N SER A 48 -1.49 -3.83 -6.64
CA SER A 48 -2.54 -4.09 -7.62
C SER A 48 -2.79 -2.88 -8.51
N GLY A 49 -1.74 -2.19 -8.97
CA GLY A 49 -1.79 -1.18 -10.02
C GLY A 49 -3.05 -0.30 -10.06
N SER A 50 -3.49 0.22 -8.90
CA SER A 50 -4.64 1.12 -8.88
C SER A 50 -4.33 2.31 -9.78
N GLY A 51 -5.27 2.62 -10.68
CA GLY A 51 -5.18 3.83 -11.46
C GLY A 51 -5.07 5.02 -10.50
N ILE A 52 -4.18 5.95 -10.84
CA ILE A 52 -4.03 7.20 -10.13
C ILE A 52 -4.93 8.23 -10.79
N ASP A 53 -5.41 9.19 -10.01
CA ASP A 53 -6.15 10.31 -10.56
C ASP A 53 -5.31 11.04 -11.63
N SER A 54 -5.96 11.36 -12.76
CA SER A 54 -5.42 12.17 -13.85
C SER A 54 -4.70 13.44 -13.35
N GLN A 55 -5.22 14.09 -12.31
CA GLN A 55 -4.65 15.29 -11.72
C GLN A 55 -3.33 15.00 -10.99
N LYS A 56 -3.25 13.87 -10.28
CA LYS A 56 -2.03 13.44 -9.57
C LYS A 56 -0.94 13.05 -10.55
N ALA A 57 -1.32 12.43 -11.67
CA ALA A 57 -0.41 12.13 -12.77
C ALA A 57 0.12 13.44 -13.40
N ALA A 58 -0.76 14.41 -13.67
CA ALA A 58 -0.40 15.71 -14.22
C ALA A 58 0.54 16.50 -13.31
N VAL A 59 0.31 16.52 -11.99
CA VAL A 59 1.21 17.17 -11.02
C VAL A 59 2.60 16.53 -11.06
N THR A 60 2.67 15.20 -11.17
CA THR A 60 3.94 14.47 -11.28
C THR A 60 4.71 14.86 -12.54
N CYS A 61 4.02 14.90 -13.69
CA CYS A 61 4.60 15.30 -14.96
C CYS A 61 5.09 16.76 -14.95
N ASN A 62 4.33 17.69 -14.37
CA ASN A 62 4.75 19.07 -14.19
C ASN A 62 6.00 19.19 -13.29
N GLY A 63 6.08 18.39 -12.23
CA GLY A 63 7.28 18.29 -11.39
C GLY A 63 8.51 17.81 -12.16
N MET A 64 8.36 16.82 -13.05
CA MET A 64 9.45 16.35 -13.92
C MET A 64 9.88 17.44 -14.91
N CYS A 65 8.93 18.16 -15.50
CA CYS A 65 9.23 19.29 -16.39
C CYS A 65 10.06 20.37 -15.66
N ASN A 66 9.64 20.77 -14.46
CA ASN A 66 10.37 21.76 -13.65
C ASN A 66 11.76 21.26 -13.23
N THR A 67 11.88 19.98 -12.90
CA THR A 67 13.15 19.35 -12.56
C THR A 67 14.09 19.33 -13.77
N TYR A 68 13.57 19.02 -14.96
CA TYR A 68 14.35 19.07 -16.20
C TYR A 68 14.77 20.50 -16.55
N ASN A 69 13.89 21.49 -16.36
CA ASN A 69 14.24 22.90 -16.59
C ASN A 69 15.40 23.36 -15.71
N THR A 70 15.49 22.84 -14.49
CA THR A 70 16.55 23.19 -13.53
C THR A 70 17.83 22.37 -13.73
N ALA A 71 17.70 21.06 -13.96
CA ALA A 71 18.82 20.11 -13.91
C ALA A 71 19.25 19.55 -15.29
N GLN A 72 18.43 19.72 -16.32
CA GLN A 72 18.64 19.22 -17.69
C GLN A 72 19.08 17.75 -17.77
N SER A 73 18.56 16.93 -16.86
CA SER A 73 18.98 15.53 -16.75
C SER A 73 18.32 14.67 -17.83
N ALA A 74 19.13 13.94 -18.58
CA ALA A 74 18.66 12.98 -19.59
C ALA A 74 17.74 11.90 -18.98
N LYS A 75 17.95 11.51 -17.71
CA LYS A 75 17.05 10.57 -17.02
C LYS A 75 15.65 11.14 -16.85
N VAL A 76 15.55 12.40 -16.44
CA VAL A 76 14.25 13.07 -16.23
C VAL A 76 13.51 13.23 -17.57
N LYS A 77 14.25 13.49 -18.65
CA LYS A 77 13.70 13.47 -20.02
C LYS A 77 13.11 12.10 -20.37
N THR A 78 13.88 11.03 -20.20
CA THR A 78 13.43 9.66 -20.50
C THR A 78 12.22 9.30 -19.64
N ASP A 79 12.26 9.60 -18.34
CA ASP A 79 11.15 9.32 -17.43
C ASP A 79 9.89 10.11 -17.84
N PHE A 80 10.02 11.37 -18.27
CA PHE A 80 8.87 12.14 -18.75
C PHE A 80 8.24 11.54 -20.01
N CYS A 81 9.05 11.06 -20.96
CA CYS A 81 8.56 10.56 -22.25
C CYS A 81 8.10 9.10 -22.23
N THR A 82 8.64 8.27 -21.33
CA THR A 82 8.43 6.81 -21.36
C THR A 82 7.67 6.27 -20.16
N LYS A 83 7.55 7.05 -19.08
CA LYS A 83 6.81 6.60 -17.90
C LYS A 83 5.32 6.66 -18.17
N VAL A 84 4.71 5.48 -18.15
CA VAL A 84 3.28 5.29 -18.29
C VAL A 84 2.62 5.46 -16.93
N PHE A 85 1.57 6.28 -16.89
CA PHE A 85 0.69 6.43 -15.75
C PHE A 85 -0.62 5.73 -16.03
N LYS A 86 -1.01 4.87 -15.09
CA LYS A 86 -2.31 4.21 -15.08
C LYS A 86 -3.32 5.20 -14.53
N ILE A 87 -4.25 5.68 -15.32
CA ILE A 87 -5.23 6.70 -14.95
C ILE A 87 -6.56 6.04 -14.58
N ASP A 88 -7.14 6.53 -13.49
CA ASP A 88 -8.50 6.22 -13.02
C ASP A 88 -9.34 7.50 -13.16
N TYR A 89 -10.34 7.47 -14.04
CA TYR A 89 -11.27 8.56 -14.31
C TYR A 89 -12.58 8.43 -13.52
N ASP A 90 -13.02 7.21 -13.21
CA ASP A 90 -14.31 6.95 -12.57
C ASP A 90 -14.22 6.71 -11.05
N GLY A 91 -12.99 6.67 -10.51
CA GLY A 91 -12.71 6.48 -9.09
C GLY A 91 -12.99 5.06 -8.61
N ASP A 92 -13.14 4.10 -9.53
CA ASP A 92 -13.40 2.69 -9.22
C ASP A 92 -12.12 1.92 -8.86
N LYS A 93 -10.97 2.61 -8.86
CA LYS A 93 -9.63 2.13 -8.53
C LYS A 93 -9.07 1.15 -9.55
N LYS A 94 -9.68 1.01 -10.73
CA LYS A 94 -9.13 0.29 -11.88
C LYS A 94 -8.39 1.26 -12.79
N VAL A 95 -7.75 0.68 -13.81
CA VAL A 95 -7.04 1.44 -14.83
C VAL A 95 -8.01 1.60 -15.99
N ASP A 96 -8.42 2.83 -16.24
CA ASP A 96 -9.22 3.18 -17.40
C ASP A 96 -8.33 3.39 -18.62
N GLU A 97 -7.19 4.07 -18.42
CA GLU A 97 -6.30 4.44 -19.51
C GLU A 97 -4.84 4.47 -19.04
N GLU A 98 -3.93 4.15 -19.95
CA GLU A 98 -2.49 4.25 -19.72
C GLU A 98 -1.94 5.39 -20.57
N LEU A 99 -1.50 6.47 -19.92
CA LEU A 99 -1.04 7.69 -20.58
C LEU A 99 0.37 8.07 -20.14
N THR A 100 1.19 8.53 -21.07
CA THR A 100 2.46 9.19 -20.77
C THR A 100 2.27 10.68 -20.53
N CYS A 101 3.25 11.36 -19.91
CA CYS A 101 3.18 12.80 -19.68
C CYS A 101 2.90 13.65 -20.94
N PRO A 102 3.47 13.38 -22.13
CA PRO A 102 3.15 14.16 -23.34
C PRO A 102 1.75 13.90 -23.88
N GLU A 103 1.12 12.77 -23.54
CA GLU A 103 -0.25 12.43 -23.97
C GLU A 103 -1.32 13.08 -23.06
N MET A 104 -0.92 13.59 -21.90
CA MET A 104 -1.81 14.31 -20.99
C MET A 104 -2.05 15.74 -21.45
N SER A 105 -3.29 16.06 -21.80
CA SER A 105 -3.71 17.39 -22.23
C SER A 105 -3.51 18.49 -21.17
N SER A 106 -3.44 18.13 -19.89
CA SER A 106 -3.17 19.03 -18.77
C SER A 106 -1.68 19.29 -18.49
N VAL A 107 -0.77 18.72 -19.28
CA VAL A 107 0.68 18.86 -19.10
C VAL A 107 1.29 19.47 -20.38
N SER A 108 1.96 20.61 -20.25
CA SER A 108 2.74 21.17 -21.35
C SER A 108 4.18 21.44 -20.90
N CYS A 109 5.15 20.74 -21.48
CA CYS A 109 6.57 20.96 -21.23
C CYS A 109 7.33 21.25 -22.53
N PRO A 110 7.36 22.50 -23.01
CA PRO A 110 7.95 22.83 -24.32
C PRO A 110 9.48 22.61 -24.39
N THR A 111 10.14 22.45 -23.24
CA THR A 111 11.58 22.22 -23.12
C THR A 111 11.98 20.75 -23.28
N ILE A 112 11.03 19.83 -23.07
CA ILE A 112 11.23 18.39 -23.26
C ILE A 112 10.58 17.99 -24.57
N GLN A 113 11.41 17.63 -25.56
CA GLN A 113 10.92 16.96 -26.77
C GLN A 113 11.05 15.45 -26.61
N CYS A 114 9.88 14.82 -26.47
CA CYS A 114 9.62 13.45 -26.83
C CYS A 114 9.27 13.44 -28.32
#